data_AF-A0A6I7WJZ7-F1
#
_entry.id   AF-A0A6I7WJZ7-F1
#
_cell.length_a   1.000
_cell.length_b   1.000
_cell.length_c   1.000
_cell.angle_alpha   90.00
_cell.angle_beta   90.00
_cell.angle_gamma   90.00
#
_symmetry.space_group_name_H-M   'P 1'
#
loop_
_entity.id
_entity.type
_entity.pdbx_description
1 polymer ?
#
loop_
_entity_poly.entity_id
_entity_poly.type
_entity_poly.pdbx_seq_one_letter_code
_entity_poly.pdbx_strand_id
1 'polypeptide(L)' 'IKPETINENIHEFEALSLEEQKQFLISVLDKNQLYVNYSEIEDKDYQISDEDKKLNKQFYGEV' A
#
# COMPACT_ATOMS: atom_id res chain seq x y z
N ILE A 1 3.94 3.80 -6.49
CA ILE A 1 3.79 3.65 -7.96
C ILE A 1 3.21 4.97 -8.46
N LYS A 2 3.86 5.67 -9.38
CA LYS A 2 3.31 6.92 -9.90
C LYS A 2 2.16 6.57 -10.87
N PRO A 3 1.01 7.25 -10.82
CA PRO A 3 -0.13 6.92 -11.67
C PRO A 3 0.19 7.02 -13.17
N GLU A 4 1.16 7.87 -13.54
CA GLU A 4 1.61 8.09 -14.91
C GLU A 4 2.27 6.86 -15.56
N THR A 5 2.82 5.93 -14.77
CA THR A 5 3.53 4.73 -15.27
C THR A 5 2.61 3.52 -15.49
N ILE A 6 1.35 3.60 -15.05
CA ILE A 6 0.37 2.51 -15.24
C ILE A 6 0.00 2.37 -16.73
N ASN A 7 0.08 3.48 -17.48
CA ASN A 7 -0.37 3.54 -18.87
C ASN A 7 0.61 2.87 -19.86
N GLU A 8 1.88 2.69 -19.49
CA GLU A 8 2.89 2.09 -20.38
C GLU A 8 2.67 0.59 -20.60
N ASN A 9 2.05 -0.11 -19.62
CA ASN A 9 1.82 -1.55 -19.67
C ASN A 9 0.34 -1.91 -19.83
N ILE A 10 -0.50 -0.96 -20.27
CA ILE A 10 -1.94 -1.19 -20.43
C ILE A 10 -2.23 -2.29 -21.46
N HIS A 11 -1.36 -2.42 -22.48
CA HIS A 11 -1.44 -3.48 -23.48
C HIS A 11 -1.15 -4.87 -22.90
N GLU A 12 -0.28 -4.97 -21.89
CA GLU A 12 -0.04 -6.24 -21.19
C GLU A 12 -1.23 -6.58 -20.29
N PHE A 13 -1.88 -5.58 -19.69
CA PHE A 13 -3.09 -5.76 -18.90
C PHE A 13 -4.30 -6.17 -19.75
N GLU A 14 -4.50 -5.57 -20.93
CA GLU A 14 -5.55 -5.95 -21.87
C GLU A 14 -5.34 -7.34 -22.49
N ALA A 15 -4.09 -7.81 -22.55
CA ALA A 15 -3.76 -9.16 -23.01
C ALA A 15 -4.04 -10.26 -21.96
N LEU A 16 -4.26 -9.89 -20.69
CA LEU A 16 -4.63 -10.83 -19.63
C LEU A 16 -6.08 -11.30 -19.78
N SER A 17 -6.34 -12.53 -19.32
CA SER A 17 -7.71 -13.00 -19.19
C SER A 17 -8.49 -12.18 -18.13
N LEU A 18 -9.83 -12.19 -18.22
CA LEU A 18 -10.68 -11.48 -17.27
C LEU A 18 -10.41 -11.89 -15.80
N GLU A 19 -9.98 -13.13 -15.58
CA GLU A 19 -9.66 -13.66 -14.26
C GLU A 19 -8.33 -13.10 -13.73
N GLU A 20 -7.30 -13.05 -14.58
CA GLU A 20 -6.01 -12.45 -14.26
C GLU A 20 -6.09 -10.94 -14.04
N GLN A 21 -6.92 -10.24 -14.82
CA GLN A 21 -7.19 -8.81 -14.62
C GLN A 21 -7.81 -8.53 -13.24
N LYS A 22 -8.76 -9.37 -12.81
CA LYS A 22 -9.35 -9.26 -11.47
C LYS A 22 -8.33 -9.51 -10.37
N GLN A 23 -7.53 -10.56 -10.49
CA GLN A 23 -6.47 -10.88 -9.51
C GLN A 23 -5.43 -9.76 -9.42
N PHE A 24 -5.04 -9.20 -10.57
CA PHE A 24 -4.13 -8.06 -10.61
C PHE A 24 -4.74 -6.84 -9.90
N LEU A 25 -6.00 -6.49 -10.20
CA LEU A 25 -6.68 -5.37 -9.54
C LEU A 25 -6.77 -5.57 -8.03
N ILE A 26 -7.12 -6.77 -7.59
CA ILE A 26 -7.16 -7.14 -6.16
C ILE A 26 -5.78 -6.95 -5.54
N SER A 27 -4.71 -7.39 -6.19
CA SER A 27 -3.35 -7.23 -5.68
C SER A 27 -2.91 -5.76 -5.58
N VAL A 28 -3.40 -4.90 -6.47
CA VAL A 28 -3.13 -3.46 -6.44
C VAL A 28 -3.93 -2.77 -5.32
N LEU A 29 -5.19 -3.16 -5.14
CA LEU A 29 -6.05 -2.71 -4.05
C LEU A 29 -5.47 -3.09 -2.68
N ASP A 30 -5.01 -4.34 -2.54
CA ASP A 30 -4.36 -4.85 -1.32
C ASP A 30 -3.09 -4.05 -0.97
N LYS A 31 -2.25 -3.76 -1.96
CA LYS A 31 -1.06 -2.90 -1.78
C LYS A 31 -1.40 -1.47 -1.35
N ASN A 32 -2.56 -0.94 -1.71
CA ASN A 32 -3.02 0.37 -1.27
C ASN A 32 -3.56 0.36 0.17
N GLN A 33 -3.95 -0.80 0.71
CA GLN A 33 -4.40 -0.93 2.10
C GLN A 33 -3.25 -0.96 3.13
N LEU A 34 -1.99 -0.94 2.67
CA LEU A 34 -0.81 -0.92 3.55
C LEU A 34 -0.48 0.49 4.10
N TYR A 35 -1.23 1.52 3.69
CA TYR A 35 -1.06 2.87 4.23
C TYR A 35 -1.87 3.02 5.53
N VAL A 36 -1.16 3.21 6.63
CA VAL A 36 -1.74 3.49 7.95
C VAL A 36 -1.44 4.92 8.32
N ASN A 37 -2.46 5.67 8.75
CA ASN A 37 -2.26 7.03 9.23
C ASN A 37 -1.43 7.03 10.51
N TYR A 38 -0.60 8.06 10.70
CA TYR A 38 0.22 8.19 11.91
C TYR A 38 -0.62 8.20 13.20
N SER A 39 -1.82 8.80 13.18
CA SER A 39 -2.75 8.78 14.33
C SER A 39 -3.25 7.38 14.70
N GLU A 40 -3.19 6.43 13.77
CA GLU A 40 -3.62 5.04 13.95
C GLU A 40 -2.43 4.08 14.11
N ILE A 41 -1.20 4.62 14.22
CA ILE A 41 0.02 3.81 14.30
C ILE A 41 0.07 2.95 15.58
N GLU A 42 -0.66 3.34 16.63
CA GLU A 42 -0.79 2.59 17.89
C GLU A 42 -1.85 1.49 17.82
N ASP A 43 -2.72 1.50 16.81
CA ASP A 43 -3.80 0.54 16.67
C ASP A 43 -3.22 -0.87 16.42
N LYS A 44 -3.79 -1.85 17.15
CA LYS A 44 -3.33 -3.24 17.15
C LYS A 44 -3.76 -3.99 15.90
N ASP A 45 -4.82 -3.52 15.23
CA ASP A 45 -5.33 -4.14 14.01
C ASP A 45 -4.30 -4.08 12.86
N TYR A 46 -3.43 -3.06 12.84
CA TYR A 46 -2.40 -2.90 11.80
C TYR A 46 -1.09 -3.65 12.08
N GLN A 47 -0.93 -4.23 13.28
CA GLN A 47 0.24 -5.04 13.66
C GLN A 47 1.60 -4.39 13.34
N ILE A 48 1.68 -3.05 13.44
CA ILE A 48 2.92 -2.31 13.17
C ILE A 48 3.96 -2.65 14.25
N SER A 49 5.21 -2.87 13.83
CA SER A 49 6.33 -3.17 14.71
C SER A 49 6.62 -2.00 15.66
N ASP A 50 6.99 -2.29 16.91
CA ASP A 50 7.34 -1.26 17.91
C ASP A 50 8.52 -0.38 17.44
N GLU A 51 9.42 -0.94 16.63
CA GLU A 51 10.54 -0.20 16.01
C GLU A 51 10.05 0.87 15.04
N ASP A 52 9.07 0.54 14.18
CA ASP A 52 8.48 1.48 13.22
C ASP A 52 7.66 2.56 13.95
N LYS A 53 6.93 2.19 15.01
CA LYS A 53 6.22 3.15 15.87
C LYS A 53 7.18 4.15 16.49
N LYS A 54 8.29 3.66 17.04
CA LYS A 54 9.32 4.49 17.67
C LYS A 54 9.99 5.41 16.65
N LEU A 55 10.32 4.90 15.47
CA LEU A 55 10.93 5.69 14.40
C LEU A 55 10.02 6.84 13.96
N ASN A 56 8.73 6.56 13.76
CA ASN A 56 7.76 7.59 13.36
C ASN A 56 7.53 8.61 14.49
N LYS A 57 7.44 8.18 15.76
CA LYS A 57 7.35 9.09 16.92
C LYS A 57 8.55 10.03 17.02
N GLN A 58 9.75 9.52 16.78
CA GLN A 58 10.96 10.33 16.71
C GLN A 58 10.94 11.30 15.53
N PHE A 59 10.43 10.87 14.38
CA PHE A 59 10.33 11.69 13.17
C PHE A 59 9.37 12.89 13.33
N TYR A 60 8.22 12.67 13.97
CA TYR A 60 7.23 13.73 14.25
C TYR A 60 7.50 14.53 15.52
N GLY A 61 8.56 14.21 16.27
CA GLY A 61 9.00 14.98 17.43
C GLY A 61 8.15 14.78 18.69
N GLU A 62 7.44 13.65 18.81
CA GLU A 62 6.77 13.23 20.07
C GLU A 62 7.78 12.61 21.06
N VAL A 63 8.92 13.28 21.25
CA VAL A 63 9.97 12.90 22.22
C VAL A 63 9.95 13.84 23.41
#